data_AF-A0A2J8XVR4-F1
#
_entry.id   AF-A0A2J8XVR4-F1
#
_cell.length_a   1.000
_cell.length_b   1.000
_cell.length_c   1.000
_cell.angle_alpha   90.00
_cell.angle_beta   90.00
_cell.angle_gamma   90.00
#
_symmetry.space_group_name_H-M   'P 1'
#
loop_
_entity.id
_entity.type
_entity.pdbx_description
1 polymer ?
#
loop_
_entity_poly.entity_id
_entity_poly.type
_entity_poly.pdbx_seq_one_letter_code
_entity_poly.pdbx_strand_id
1 'polypeptide(L)'
;MAAAIPLSLLVLLLLGPGGWCLAEHPRDSLREELVITPLPSGDVAATFQFRTRWDSELQREGVWINLGRSSVMSSQGSSAPLSTSSTPPTRSLPLPPSNPWVWPMAGLSVLLKADRLFHTSYHSQAVHIRPVCRNARCTSISWELRQTLSVVFDAFITGQGKKDWSLFRMFSRTLTEPCPLASESRVYVDITNYNQDNETLEVHPSPTTTYQDVILGTRKTYAIYDLLDSAMINNSRNLNIQLKWKRPPENEAPPVPFLHAQRYVSGYGLQKGELSTLLYNTHPYRAFPVLLLDTVPWYLRLYVHTLTITSKGKENKP
;
A
#
# COMPACT_ATOMS: atom_id res chain seq x y z
N MET A 1 51.01 -51.56 33.18
CA MET A 1 50.10 -50.72 34.00
C MET A 1 49.56 -49.62 33.10
N ALA A 2 48.38 -49.85 32.51
CA ALA A 2 47.73 -48.89 31.62
C ALA A 2 46.71 -48.10 32.44
N ALA A 3 46.91 -46.80 32.58
CA ALA A 3 46.00 -45.90 33.28
C ALA A 3 44.81 -45.57 32.37
N ALA A 4 43.60 -45.94 32.80
CA ALA A 4 42.35 -45.60 32.14
C ALA A 4 42.05 -44.11 32.36
N ILE A 5 41.95 -43.36 31.27
CA ILE A 5 41.50 -41.96 31.27
C ILE A 5 39.97 -41.96 31.46
N PRO A 6 39.42 -41.18 32.41
CA PRO A 6 37.99 -41.16 32.66
C PRO A 6 37.22 -40.58 31.45
N LEU A 7 36.14 -41.27 31.07
CA LEU A 7 35.28 -41.00 29.91
C LEU A 7 34.69 -39.56 29.89
N SER A 8 34.71 -38.85 31.02
CA SER A 8 34.19 -37.48 31.15
C SER A 8 35.03 -36.43 30.42
N LEU A 9 36.35 -36.66 30.25
CA LEU A 9 37.22 -35.73 29.55
C LEU A 9 37.09 -35.81 28.02
N LEU A 10 36.62 -36.94 27.48
CA LEU A 10 36.41 -37.10 26.04
C LEU A 10 35.13 -36.40 25.56
N VAL A 11 34.13 -36.24 26.44
CA VAL A 11 32.85 -35.58 26.11
C VAL A 11 33.01 -34.06 26.00
N LEU A 12 33.92 -33.44 26.77
CA LEU A 12 34.17 -32.00 26.67
C LEU A 12 34.95 -31.58 25.42
N LEU A 13 35.69 -32.50 24.78
CA LEU A 13 36.42 -32.21 23.53
C LEU A 13 35.57 -32.36 22.26
N LEU A 14 34.39 -32.99 22.36
CA LEU A 14 33.41 -33.07 21.27
C LEU A 14 32.40 -31.92 21.29
N LEU A 15 32.32 -31.16 22.38
CA LEU A 15 31.63 -29.88 22.45
C LEU A 15 32.61 -28.78 22.07
N GLY A 16 33.01 -28.76 20.80
CA GLY A 16 33.60 -27.56 20.22
C GLY A 16 32.69 -26.35 20.46
N PRO A 17 33.22 -25.13 20.52
CA PRO A 17 32.40 -23.93 20.62
C PRO A 17 31.55 -23.89 19.35
N GLY A 18 30.35 -24.45 19.42
CA GLY A 18 29.32 -24.29 18.43
C GLY A 18 29.09 -22.80 18.39
N GLY A 19 29.67 -22.15 17.37
CA GLY A 19 29.41 -20.77 17.07
C GLY A 19 27.91 -20.63 17.10
N TRP A 20 27.41 -19.86 18.06
CA TRP A 20 26.04 -19.41 18.01
C TRP A 20 25.97 -18.63 16.70
N CYS A 21 25.49 -19.27 15.63
CA CYS A 21 24.90 -18.57 14.52
C CYS A 21 23.68 -17.88 15.12
N LEU A 22 23.90 -16.73 15.76
CA LEU A 22 22.87 -15.72 15.88
C LEU A 22 22.42 -15.51 14.44
N ALA A 23 21.21 -15.98 14.11
CA ALA A 23 20.62 -15.72 12.83
C ALA A 23 20.67 -14.20 12.61
N GLU A 24 21.55 -13.76 11.71
CA GLU A 24 21.67 -12.35 11.36
C GLU A 24 20.29 -11.92 10.86
N HIS A 25 19.71 -10.90 11.49
CA HIS A 25 18.37 -10.45 11.12
C HIS A 25 18.40 -10.07 9.64
N PRO A 26 17.39 -10.46 8.84
CA PRO A 26 17.35 -10.13 7.42
C PRO A 26 17.52 -8.62 7.27
N ARG A 27 18.57 -8.21 6.55
CA ARG A 27 18.96 -6.80 6.39
C ARG A 27 17.87 -5.97 5.73
N ASP A 28 17.13 -6.58 4.82
CA ASP A 28 16.03 -5.94 4.12
C ASP A 28 14.73 -6.71 4.40
N SER A 29 13.61 -5.99 4.47
CA SER A 29 12.29 -6.60 4.71
C SER A 29 11.25 -6.02 3.77
N LEU A 30 10.48 -6.89 3.12
CA LEU A 30 9.30 -6.51 2.34
C LEU A 30 8.04 -6.92 3.11
N ARG A 31 7.10 -5.99 3.24
CA ARG A 31 5.76 -6.25 3.79
C ARG A 31 4.72 -5.86 2.76
N GLU A 32 3.76 -6.74 2.53
CA GLU A 32 2.65 -6.49 1.62
C GLU A 32 1.32 -6.62 2.36
N GLU A 33 0.46 -5.62 2.17
CA GLU A 33 -0.84 -5.55 2.82
C GLU A 33 -1.89 -5.14 1.78
N LEU A 34 -3.03 -5.82 1.79
CA LEU A 34 -4.22 -5.44 1.03
C LEU A 34 -5.35 -5.21 2.01
N VAL A 35 -5.91 -4.00 2.02
CA VAL A 35 -7.11 -3.67 2.79
C VAL A 35 -8.29 -3.54 1.84
N ILE A 36 -9.34 -4.33 2.07
CA ILE A 36 -10.60 -4.25 1.33
C ILE A 36 -11.66 -3.66 2.26
N THR A 37 -12.32 -2.62 1.79
CA THR A 37 -13.31 -1.87 2.56
C THR A 37 -14.56 -1.68 1.71
N PRO A 38 -15.65 -2.38 2.02
CA PRO A 38 -16.96 -2.07 1.45
C PRO A 38 -17.39 -0.66 1.88
N LEU A 39 -17.85 0.15 0.91
CA LEU A 39 -18.28 1.52 1.14
C LEU A 39 -19.82 1.59 1.31
N PRO A 40 -20.35 2.61 2.03
CA PRO A 40 -21.79 2.82 2.14
C PRO A 40 -22.51 2.99 0.80
N SER A 41 -21.82 3.50 -0.23
CA SER A 41 -22.35 3.59 -1.60
C SER A 41 -22.62 2.22 -2.24
N GLY A 42 -22.09 1.13 -1.68
CA GLY A 42 -22.08 -0.21 -2.27
C GLY A 42 -20.81 -0.53 -3.05
N ASP A 43 -19.98 0.48 -3.34
CA ASP A 43 -18.68 0.29 -3.98
C ASP A 43 -17.70 -0.41 -3.05
N VAL A 44 -16.60 -0.92 -3.62
CA VAL A 44 -15.57 -1.61 -2.86
C VAL A 44 -14.22 -0.93 -3.06
N ALA A 45 -13.69 -0.37 -1.98
CA ALA A 45 -12.34 0.18 -1.97
C ALA A 45 -11.33 -0.93 -1.68
N ALA A 46 -10.26 -0.99 -2.47
CA ALA A 46 -9.11 -1.87 -2.24
C ALA A 46 -7.84 -1.01 -2.19
N THR A 47 -7.11 -1.10 -1.08
CA THR A 47 -5.85 -0.37 -0.88
C THR A 47 -4.71 -1.37 -0.69
N PHE A 48 -3.82 -1.40 -1.66
CA PHE A 48 -2.57 -2.13 -1.60
C PHE A 48 -1.50 -1.25 -0.98
N GLN A 49 -0.67 -1.85 -0.13
CA GLN A 49 0.47 -1.19 0.46
C GLN A 49 1.66 -2.14 0.49
N PHE A 50 2.71 -1.77 -0.24
CA PHE A 50 3.99 -2.45 -0.24
C PHE A 50 4.99 -1.58 0.52
N ARG A 51 5.57 -2.13 1.61
CA ARG A 51 6.62 -1.46 2.39
C ARG A 51 7.90 -2.25 2.25
N THR A 52 8.90 -1.64 1.62
CA THR A 52 10.24 -2.19 1.58
C THR A 52 11.13 -1.37 2.50
N ARG A 53 11.79 -2.04 3.42
CA ARG A 53 12.83 -1.45 4.25
C ARG A 53 14.18 -1.96 3.79
N TRP A 54 15.12 -1.04 3.58
CA TRP A 54 16.51 -1.36 3.32
C TRP A 54 17.40 -0.84 4.44
N ASP A 55 18.20 -1.74 4.99
CA ASP A 55 19.23 -1.38 5.96
C ASP A 55 20.52 -0.96 5.24
N SER A 56 20.41 -0.01 4.31
CA SER A 56 21.55 0.52 3.57
C SER A 56 22.26 1.64 4.33
N GLU A 57 23.58 1.53 4.46
CA GLU A 57 24.46 2.65 4.81
C GLU A 57 24.63 3.54 3.57
N LEU A 58 23.57 4.27 3.20
CA LEU A 58 23.63 5.30 2.16
C LEU A 58 24.44 6.51 2.67
N GLN A 59 25.74 6.32 2.89
CA GLN A 59 26.71 7.40 3.13
C GLN A 59 28.00 7.15 2.36
N ARG A 60 28.11 7.77 1.17
CA ARG A 60 29.23 8.61 0.68
C ARG A 60 29.28 8.72 -0.84
N GLU A 61 28.57 7.88 -1.56
CA GLU A 61 28.49 7.99 -3.02
C GLU A 61 27.05 8.34 -3.39
N GLY A 62 26.87 9.48 -4.05
CA GLY A 62 25.57 9.98 -4.47
C GLY A 62 24.91 9.01 -5.45
N VAL A 63 24.06 8.13 -4.94
CA VAL A 63 23.22 7.27 -5.76
C VAL A 63 21.97 8.06 -6.16
N TRP A 64 21.89 8.42 -7.43
CA TRP A 64 20.70 9.02 -8.02
C TRP A 64 19.63 7.95 -8.17
N ILE A 65 18.57 8.02 -7.36
CA ILE A 65 17.37 7.22 -7.57
C ILE A 65 16.52 7.94 -8.62
N ASN A 66 16.55 7.45 -9.86
CA ASN A 66 15.64 7.90 -10.90
C ASN A 66 14.23 7.39 -10.59
N LEU A 67 13.45 8.17 -9.85
CA LEU A 67 12.01 7.97 -9.77
C LEU A 67 11.42 8.40 -11.11
N GLY A 68 11.13 7.41 -11.96
CA GLY A 68 10.37 7.61 -13.19
C GLY A 68 9.11 8.43 -12.90
N ARG A 69 8.90 9.48 -13.69
CA ARG A 69 7.80 10.42 -13.54
C ARG A 69 6.47 9.67 -13.70
N SER A 70 5.73 9.49 -12.61
CA SER A 70 4.38 8.96 -12.69
C SER A 70 3.44 10.06 -13.18
N SER A 71 2.86 9.88 -14.37
CA SER A 71 1.84 10.75 -14.93
C SER A 71 0.47 10.33 -14.40
N VAL A 72 -0.27 11.26 -13.79
CA VAL A 72 -1.72 11.15 -13.67
C VAL A 72 -2.30 11.40 -15.05
N MET A 73 -2.72 10.33 -15.73
CA MET A 73 -3.40 10.45 -17.02
C MET A 73 -4.90 10.60 -16.76
N SER A 74 -5.42 11.80 -16.95
CA SER A 74 -6.87 11.99 -17.10
C SER A 74 -7.31 11.27 -18.36
N SER A 75 -8.40 10.51 -18.28
CA SER A 75 -9.03 9.81 -19.40
C SER A 75 -9.69 10.80 -20.37
N GLN A 76 -8.88 11.59 -21.08
CA GLN A 76 -9.23 12.31 -22.31
C GLN A 76 -7.97 12.97 -22.86
N GLY A 77 -7.45 12.47 -24.00
CA GLY A 77 -6.39 13.13 -24.75
C GLY A 77 -5.30 12.18 -25.24
N SER A 78 -5.44 11.74 -26.49
CA SER A 78 -4.44 11.01 -27.25
C SER A 78 -3.23 11.90 -27.54
N SER A 79 -2.06 11.63 -26.98
CA SER A 79 -0.77 11.97 -27.60
C SER A 79 0.38 11.17 -26.97
N ALA A 80 1.19 10.54 -27.81
CA ALA A 80 2.37 9.76 -27.42
C ALA A 80 3.60 10.68 -27.29
N PRO A 81 4.48 10.51 -26.27
CA PRO A 81 5.78 11.15 -26.28
C PRO A 81 6.88 10.19 -26.77
N LEU A 82 7.66 10.68 -27.73
CA LEU A 82 8.89 10.10 -28.25
C LEU A 82 10.01 10.23 -27.19
N SER A 83 10.76 9.16 -26.92
CA SER A 83 11.93 9.19 -26.03
C SER A 83 13.23 9.19 -26.84
N THR A 84 14.17 10.08 -26.49
CA THR A 84 15.56 10.05 -26.96
C THR A 84 16.46 9.55 -25.83
N SER A 85 17.16 8.44 -26.06
CA SER A 85 18.11 7.86 -25.12
C SER A 85 19.53 8.38 -25.34
N SER A 86 20.24 8.66 -24.26
CA SER A 86 21.71 8.59 -24.23
C SER A 86 22.12 8.01 -22.87
N THR A 87 22.83 6.88 -22.88
CA THR A 87 23.28 6.14 -21.70
C THR A 87 24.81 6.03 -21.72
N PRO A 88 25.52 6.37 -20.63
CA PRO A 88 26.88 5.88 -20.37
C PRO A 88 26.83 4.55 -19.58
N PRO A 89 27.93 3.78 -19.54
CA PRO A 89 27.88 2.34 -19.26
C PRO A 89 27.92 2.04 -17.76
N THR A 90 26.99 1.20 -17.29
CA THR A 90 26.99 0.65 -15.93
C THR A 90 27.44 -0.80 -15.94
N ARG A 91 28.30 -1.13 -14.97
CA ARG A 91 28.82 -2.47 -14.64
C ARG A 91 27.67 -3.48 -14.53
N SER A 92 27.83 -4.62 -15.19
CA SER A 92 26.82 -5.66 -15.40
C SER A 92 26.19 -6.18 -14.11
N LEU A 93 24.91 -5.85 -13.90
CA LEU A 93 23.99 -6.65 -13.08
C LEU A 93 23.76 -8.01 -13.75
N PRO A 94 23.40 -9.07 -13.00
CA PRO A 94 23.17 -10.40 -13.55
C PRO A 94 22.10 -10.33 -14.65
N LEU A 95 22.33 -11.10 -15.72
CA LEU A 95 21.41 -11.18 -16.85
C LEU A 95 20.00 -11.56 -16.39
N PRO A 96 18.94 -10.93 -16.93
CA PRO A 96 17.57 -11.35 -16.66
C PRO A 96 17.33 -12.77 -17.19
N PRO A 97 16.41 -13.55 -16.58
CA PRO A 97 16.06 -14.87 -17.06
C PRO A 97 15.62 -14.82 -18.54
N SER A 98 15.87 -15.92 -19.26
CA SER A 98 15.68 -16.08 -20.71
C SER A 98 14.25 -15.89 -21.23
N ASN A 99 13.29 -15.54 -20.38
CA ASN A 99 11.98 -15.05 -20.75
C ASN A 99 11.68 -13.76 -19.97
N PRO A 100 11.75 -12.58 -20.61
CA PRO A 100 11.51 -11.27 -19.97
C PRO A 100 10.10 -11.09 -19.39
N TRP A 101 9.16 -11.99 -19.76
CA TRP A 101 7.76 -11.96 -19.37
C TRP A 101 7.42 -12.77 -18.12
N VAL A 102 8.39 -13.49 -17.55
CA VAL A 102 8.19 -14.32 -16.35
C VAL A 102 9.06 -13.79 -15.23
N TRP A 103 8.78 -12.55 -14.80
CA TRP A 103 8.89 -12.29 -13.37
C TRP A 103 7.72 -13.02 -12.73
N PRO A 104 7.91 -14.01 -11.84
CA PRO A 104 6.80 -14.57 -11.12
C PRO A 104 6.21 -13.47 -10.24
N MET A 105 5.13 -12.85 -10.71
CA MET A 105 4.24 -12.09 -9.84
C MET A 105 3.77 -13.09 -8.78
N ALA A 106 4.12 -12.84 -7.52
CA ALA A 106 3.77 -13.68 -6.38
C ALA A 106 3.16 -12.80 -5.29
N GLY A 107 2.39 -13.40 -4.39
CA GLY A 107 1.68 -12.67 -3.33
C GLY A 107 0.63 -11.71 -3.88
N LEU A 108 0.51 -10.54 -3.26
CA LEU A 108 -0.54 -9.57 -3.58
C LEU A 108 -0.33 -8.90 -4.94
N SER A 109 0.91 -8.90 -5.45
CA SER A 109 1.24 -8.36 -6.77
C SER A 109 0.50 -9.05 -7.92
N VAL A 110 0.07 -10.32 -7.74
CA VAL A 110 -0.71 -11.09 -8.71
C VAL A 110 -2.06 -10.43 -9.03
N LEU A 111 -2.63 -9.70 -8.07
CA LEU A 111 -3.91 -9.00 -8.24
C LEU A 111 -3.77 -7.71 -9.05
N LEU A 112 -2.55 -7.24 -9.31
CA LEU A 112 -2.27 -5.97 -10.00
C LEU A 112 -2.35 -6.13 -11.52
N LYS A 113 -3.53 -6.48 -12.03
CA LYS A 113 -3.80 -6.54 -13.47
C LYS A 113 -4.21 -5.17 -14.00
N ALA A 114 -3.35 -4.53 -14.80
CA ALA A 114 -3.57 -3.20 -15.37
C ALA A 114 -4.98 -3.01 -15.97
N ASP A 115 -5.40 -3.95 -16.82
CA ASP A 115 -6.74 -4.01 -17.43
C ASP A 115 -7.87 -3.78 -16.41
N ARG A 116 -7.85 -4.47 -15.26
CA ARG A 116 -8.89 -4.28 -14.23
C ARG A 116 -8.72 -3.00 -13.43
N LEU A 117 -7.48 -2.60 -13.14
CA LEU A 117 -7.20 -1.40 -12.35
C LEU A 117 -7.61 -0.11 -13.08
N PHE A 118 -7.44 -0.04 -14.40
CA PHE A 118 -7.82 1.14 -15.20
C PHE A 118 -9.33 1.23 -15.49
N HIS A 119 -10.08 0.13 -15.30
CA HIS A 119 -11.55 0.11 -15.41
C HIS A 119 -12.28 0.39 -14.08
N THR A 120 -11.55 0.77 -13.04
CA THR A 120 -12.13 1.19 -11.75
C THR A 120 -12.65 2.63 -11.79
N SER A 121 -13.63 2.95 -10.95
CA SER A 121 -14.20 4.29 -10.84
C SER A 121 -13.20 5.32 -10.32
N TYR A 122 -12.24 4.85 -9.52
CA TYR A 122 -11.14 5.65 -9.00
C TYR A 122 -9.91 4.77 -8.84
N HIS A 123 -8.74 5.30 -9.21
CA HIS A 123 -7.46 4.74 -8.85
C HIS A 123 -6.46 5.86 -8.51
N SER A 124 -5.61 5.62 -7.52
CA SER A 124 -4.50 6.49 -7.19
C SER A 124 -3.29 5.68 -6.75
N GLN A 125 -2.11 6.19 -7.10
CA GLN A 125 -0.83 5.60 -6.75
C GLN A 125 0.02 6.64 -6.02
N ALA A 126 0.68 6.21 -4.96
CA ALA A 126 1.57 7.05 -4.17
C ALA A 126 2.85 6.30 -3.87
N VAL A 127 3.96 7.02 -3.90
CA VAL A 127 5.28 6.51 -3.52
C VAL A 127 5.83 7.46 -2.46
N HIS A 128 6.14 6.92 -1.30
CA HIS A 128 6.63 7.69 -0.16
C HIS A 128 7.92 7.06 0.32
N ILE A 129 8.99 7.85 0.41
CA ILE A 129 10.26 7.43 0.98
C ILE A 129 10.51 8.19 2.28
N ARG A 130 10.91 7.48 3.33
CA ARG A 130 11.30 8.10 4.59
C ARG A 130 12.47 7.39 5.26
N PRO A 131 13.32 8.14 5.99
CA PRO A 131 14.25 7.53 6.92
C PRO A 131 13.48 6.95 8.13
N VAL A 132 13.88 5.77 8.57
CA VAL A 132 13.39 5.12 9.79
C VAL A 132 14.57 4.73 10.67
N CYS A 133 14.44 4.90 11.99
CA CYS A 133 15.52 4.54 12.90
C CYS A 133 15.67 3.02 12.99
N ARG A 134 16.90 2.53 12.79
CA ARG A 134 17.20 1.10 12.94
C ARG A 134 17.23 0.68 14.41
N ASN A 135 17.71 1.57 15.27
CA ASN A 135 17.87 1.35 16.71
C ASN A 135 17.11 2.42 17.50
N ALA A 136 16.75 2.14 18.75
CA ALA A 136 16.05 3.09 19.62
C ALA A 136 16.80 4.43 19.83
N ARG A 137 18.14 4.40 19.76
CA ARG A 137 18.99 5.61 19.84
C ARG A 137 19.18 6.33 18.49
N CYS A 138 18.56 5.86 17.41
CA CYS A 138 18.63 6.43 16.06
C CYS A 138 20.07 6.71 15.53
N THR A 139 21.06 5.93 15.98
CA THR A 139 22.46 6.10 15.55
C THR A 139 22.71 5.62 14.13
N SER A 140 21.90 4.69 13.65
CA SER A 140 21.90 4.17 12.29
C SER A 140 20.51 4.29 11.70
N ILE A 141 20.45 4.73 10.45
CA ILE A 141 19.23 4.99 9.70
C ILE A 141 19.03 3.85 8.70
N SER A 142 17.77 3.50 8.48
CA SER A 142 17.34 2.64 7.38
C SER A 142 16.33 3.42 6.53
N TRP A 143 16.16 3.02 5.28
CA TRP A 143 15.22 3.69 4.38
C TRP A 143 13.99 2.82 4.21
N GLU A 144 12.81 3.43 4.33
CA GLU A 144 11.53 2.78 4.07
C GLU A 144 10.87 3.41 2.84
N LEU A 145 10.65 2.59 1.82
CA LEU A 145 9.80 2.91 0.68
C LEU A 145 8.42 2.31 0.91
N ARG A 146 7.40 3.17 0.90
CA ARG A 146 5.99 2.81 0.92
C ARG A 146 5.37 3.13 -0.43
N GLN A 147 4.98 2.09 -1.16
CA GLN A 147 4.17 2.20 -2.37
C GLN A 147 2.73 1.87 -2.01
N THR A 148 1.81 2.74 -2.39
CA THR A 148 0.39 2.58 -2.12
C THR A 148 -0.38 2.68 -3.43
N LEU A 149 -1.29 1.74 -3.66
CA LEU A 149 -2.24 1.78 -4.76
C LEU A 149 -3.64 1.65 -4.16
N SER A 150 -4.46 2.68 -4.32
CA SER A 150 -5.85 2.68 -3.89
C SER A 150 -6.75 2.65 -5.10
N VAL A 151 -7.70 1.72 -5.14
CA VAL A 151 -8.67 1.59 -6.22
C VAL A 151 -10.08 1.43 -5.66
N VAL A 152 -11.09 1.92 -6.38
CA VAL A 152 -12.51 1.79 -6.01
C VAL A 152 -13.27 1.14 -7.16
N PHE A 153 -13.78 -0.06 -6.90
CA PHE A 153 -14.62 -0.80 -7.82
C PHE A 153 -16.08 -0.42 -7.64
N ASP A 154 -16.75 -0.11 -8.76
CA ASP A 154 -18.19 0.10 -8.79
C ASP A 154 -18.94 -1.19 -8.41
N ALA A 155 -19.95 -1.06 -7.55
CA ALA A 155 -20.92 -2.09 -7.23
C ALA A 155 -21.50 -2.79 -8.48
N PHE A 156 -21.76 -2.06 -9.57
CA PHE A 156 -22.42 -2.57 -10.78
C PHE A 156 -21.53 -3.46 -11.66
N ILE A 157 -20.20 -3.33 -11.59
CA ILE A 157 -19.25 -4.18 -12.34
C ILE A 157 -19.33 -5.66 -11.89
N THR A 158 -19.93 -5.94 -10.74
CA THR A 158 -20.12 -7.31 -10.23
C THR A 158 -21.28 -8.07 -10.90
N GLY A 159 -22.05 -7.41 -11.78
CA GLY A 159 -22.82 -8.05 -12.87
C GLY A 159 -24.17 -8.70 -12.51
N GLN A 160 -24.64 -8.63 -11.25
CA GLN A 160 -25.90 -9.30 -10.85
C GLN A 160 -26.87 -8.46 -10.03
N GLY A 161 -26.65 -7.14 -9.89
CA GLY A 161 -27.44 -6.28 -9.00
C GLY A 161 -27.28 -6.62 -7.51
N LYS A 162 -26.45 -7.62 -7.19
CA LYS A 162 -26.00 -7.98 -5.84
C LYS A 162 -24.67 -7.29 -5.59
N LYS A 163 -24.52 -6.65 -4.43
CA LYS A 163 -23.30 -5.94 -4.02
C LYS A 163 -22.17 -6.88 -3.56
N ASP A 164 -22.25 -8.15 -3.97
CA ASP A 164 -21.30 -9.19 -3.58
C ASP A 164 -20.00 -9.02 -4.34
N TRP A 165 -18.87 -9.14 -3.65
CA TRP A 165 -17.56 -9.04 -4.27
C TRP A 165 -16.71 -10.26 -3.98
N SER A 166 -15.76 -10.50 -4.87
CA SER A 166 -14.68 -11.47 -4.67
C SER A 166 -13.40 -10.95 -5.31
N LEU A 167 -12.25 -11.43 -4.86
CA LEU A 167 -10.96 -11.08 -5.47
C LEU A 167 -10.97 -11.37 -6.97
N PHE A 168 -11.51 -12.52 -7.38
CA PHE A 168 -11.63 -12.86 -8.78
C PHE A 168 -12.51 -11.88 -9.56
N ARG A 169 -13.66 -11.44 -9.02
CA ARG A 169 -14.51 -10.46 -9.72
C ARG A 169 -13.86 -9.08 -9.84
N MET A 170 -13.15 -8.62 -8.81
CA MET A 170 -12.49 -7.32 -8.83
C MET A 170 -11.25 -7.34 -9.73
N PHE A 171 -10.34 -8.30 -9.51
CA PHE A 171 -9.01 -8.30 -10.12
C PHE A 171 -8.82 -9.29 -11.27
N SER A 172 -9.84 -10.11 -11.59
CA SER A 172 -9.75 -11.22 -12.56
C SER A 172 -8.64 -12.23 -12.24
N ARG A 173 -8.22 -12.27 -10.97
CA ARG A 173 -7.13 -13.08 -10.44
C ARG A 173 -7.49 -13.52 -9.02
N THR A 174 -6.95 -14.67 -8.63
CA THR A 174 -7.01 -15.21 -7.27
C THR A 174 -5.60 -15.35 -6.74
N LEU A 175 -5.46 -15.44 -5.41
CA LEU A 175 -4.16 -15.59 -4.77
C LEU A 175 -3.75 -17.06 -4.82
N THR A 176 -2.68 -17.38 -5.54
CA THR A 176 -2.22 -18.76 -5.75
C THR A 176 -1.03 -19.11 -4.88
N GLU A 177 -0.09 -18.17 -4.73
CA GLU A 177 1.19 -18.39 -4.05
C GLU A 177 1.55 -17.16 -3.22
N PRO A 178 2.16 -17.36 -2.03
CA PRO A 178 2.67 -16.27 -1.23
C PRO A 178 3.91 -15.64 -1.89
N CYS A 179 4.20 -14.38 -1.58
CA CYS A 179 5.44 -13.76 -2.03
C CYS A 179 6.64 -14.33 -1.25
N PRO A 180 7.63 -14.97 -1.91
CA PRO A 180 8.75 -15.60 -1.22
C PRO A 180 9.70 -14.58 -0.56
N LEU A 181 9.64 -13.32 -0.97
CA LEU A 181 10.46 -12.23 -0.41
C LEU A 181 9.75 -11.47 0.73
N ALA A 182 8.45 -11.66 0.90
CA ALA A 182 7.69 -10.92 1.89
C ALA A 182 7.87 -11.53 3.29
N SER A 183 8.27 -10.71 4.25
CA SER A 183 8.28 -11.07 5.67
C SER A 183 6.88 -11.08 6.27
N GLU A 184 5.96 -10.28 5.70
CA GLU A 184 4.55 -10.23 6.09
C GLU A 184 3.70 -10.07 4.82
N SER A 185 2.66 -10.88 4.68
CA SER A 185 1.75 -10.81 3.54
C SER A 185 0.32 -11.05 3.98
N ARG A 186 -0.44 -9.96 4.18
CA ARG A 186 -1.77 -10.03 4.82
C ARG A 186 -2.86 -9.35 3.98
N VAL A 187 -4.03 -9.97 3.96
CA VAL A 187 -5.27 -9.36 3.46
C VAL A 187 -6.18 -9.05 4.64
N TYR A 188 -6.60 -7.79 4.74
CA TYR A 188 -7.54 -7.29 5.72
C TYR A 188 -8.88 -7.00 5.02
N VAL A 189 -9.98 -7.49 5.58
CA VAL A 189 -11.34 -7.22 5.08
C VAL A 189 -12.12 -6.51 6.17
N ASP A 190 -12.61 -5.30 5.91
CA ASP A 190 -13.46 -4.55 6.84
C ASP A 190 -14.82 -5.28 7.01
N ILE A 191 -15.07 -5.77 8.21
CA ILE A 191 -16.29 -6.46 8.64
C ILE A 191 -16.98 -5.72 9.80
N THR A 192 -16.76 -4.41 9.94
CA THR A 192 -17.20 -3.63 11.10
C THR A 192 -18.69 -3.78 11.42
N ASN A 193 -19.55 -3.86 10.39
CA ASN A 193 -21.01 -3.96 10.58
C ASN A 193 -21.53 -5.41 10.75
N TYR A 194 -20.64 -6.41 10.69
CA TYR A 194 -21.02 -7.83 10.83
C TYR A 194 -21.39 -8.21 12.26
N ASN A 195 -20.69 -7.66 13.26
CA ASN A 195 -20.84 -8.09 14.65
C ASN A 195 -22.12 -7.59 15.34
N GLN A 196 -22.82 -6.63 14.74
CA GLN A 196 -24.07 -6.11 15.30
C GLN A 196 -25.27 -6.95 14.82
N ASP A 197 -25.25 -7.38 13.55
CA ASP A 197 -26.29 -8.20 12.95
C ASP A 197 -25.64 -9.34 12.14
N ASN A 198 -25.59 -10.56 12.70
CA ASN A 198 -25.12 -11.80 12.04
C ASN A 198 -25.89 -12.16 10.73
N GLU A 199 -26.79 -11.28 10.29
CA GLU A 199 -27.71 -11.42 9.17
C GLU A 199 -27.37 -10.53 7.96
N THR A 200 -26.33 -9.70 8.02
CA THR A 200 -26.06 -8.71 6.95
C THR A 200 -24.97 -9.15 5.99
N LEU A 201 -23.93 -9.82 6.48
CA LEU A 201 -22.69 -10.06 5.74
C LEU A 201 -22.18 -11.50 5.93
N GLU A 202 -21.63 -12.11 4.90
CA GLU A 202 -20.96 -13.42 4.98
C GLU A 202 -19.63 -13.36 4.23
N VAL A 203 -18.54 -13.74 4.90
CA VAL A 203 -17.19 -13.73 4.32
C VAL A 203 -16.71 -15.16 4.15
N HIS A 204 -16.17 -15.48 2.97
CA HIS A 204 -15.58 -16.78 2.67
C HIS A 204 -14.15 -16.64 2.16
N PRO A 205 -13.22 -17.50 2.60
CA PRO A 205 -13.36 -18.47 3.68
C PRO A 205 -13.55 -17.80 5.04
N SER A 206 -14.08 -18.52 6.04
CA SER A 206 -14.25 -17.97 7.39
C SER A 206 -12.90 -17.49 7.94
N PRO A 207 -12.84 -16.30 8.56
CA PRO A 207 -11.58 -15.74 9.03
C PRO A 207 -11.03 -16.51 10.22
N THR A 208 -9.73 -16.83 10.19
CA THR A 208 -9.01 -17.47 11.31
C THR A 208 -8.78 -16.49 12.45
N THR A 209 -8.64 -15.20 12.15
CA THR A 209 -8.34 -14.16 13.13
C THR A 209 -9.05 -12.86 12.77
N THR A 210 -9.54 -12.15 13.78
CA THR A 210 -10.10 -10.81 13.64
C THR A 210 -9.26 -9.80 14.42
N TYR A 211 -9.18 -8.58 13.91
CA TYR A 211 -8.44 -7.47 14.51
C TYR A 211 -9.35 -6.26 14.65
N GLN A 212 -9.31 -5.59 15.79
CA GLN A 212 -10.10 -4.39 16.05
C GLN A 212 -9.18 -3.20 16.26
N ASP A 213 -9.52 -2.08 15.63
CA ASP A 213 -8.77 -0.83 15.74
C ASP A 213 -9.72 0.37 15.70
N VAL A 214 -9.28 1.52 16.17
CA VAL A 214 -10.04 2.77 16.11
C VAL A 214 -9.41 3.67 15.05
N ILE A 215 -10.03 3.70 13.88
CA ILE A 215 -9.60 4.53 12.75
C ILE A 215 -10.52 5.74 12.65
N LEU A 216 -9.94 6.94 12.73
CA LEU A 216 -10.68 8.20 12.67
C LEU A 216 -11.85 8.26 13.68
N GLY A 217 -11.66 7.70 14.89
CA GLY A 217 -12.67 7.71 15.95
C GLY A 217 -13.79 6.67 15.80
N THR A 218 -13.81 5.90 14.71
CA THR A 218 -14.74 4.78 14.53
C THR A 218 -14.04 3.47 14.84
N ARG A 219 -14.67 2.62 15.66
CA ARG A 219 -14.17 1.26 15.92
C ARG A 219 -14.40 0.41 14.68
N LYS A 220 -13.31 -0.01 14.05
CA LYS A 220 -13.29 -0.89 12.88
C LYS A 220 -12.92 -2.30 13.29
N THR A 221 -13.55 -3.29 12.65
CA THR A 221 -13.20 -4.71 12.81
C THR A 221 -12.78 -5.27 11.46
N TYR A 222 -11.62 -5.92 11.41
CA TYR A 222 -11.03 -6.51 10.22
C TYR A 222 -10.92 -8.02 10.36
N ALA A 223 -11.32 -8.76 9.33
CA ALA A 223 -10.94 -10.15 9.14
C ALA A 223 -9.53 -10.21 8.53
N ILE A 224 -8.64 -11.01 9.12
CA ILE A 224 -7.25 -11.16 8.67
C ILE A 224 -7.07 -12.51 7.98
N TYR A 225 -6.49 -12.46 6.79
CA TYR A 225 -6.00 -13.62 6.05
C TYR A 225 -4.50 -13.48 5.86
N ASP A 226 -3.73 -14.34 6.55
CA ASP A 226 -2.28 -14.40 6.38
C ASP A 226 -1.95 -15.36 5.22
N LEU A 227 -1.28 -14.84 4.20
CA LEU A 227 -0.89 -15.62 3.02
C LEU A 227 0.36 -16.46 3.28
N LEU A 228 1.16 -16.13 4.30
CA LEU A 228 2.33 -16.94 4.67
C LEU A 228 1.93 -18.21 5.43
N ASP A 229 0.68 -18.29 5.93
CA ASP A 229 0.17 -19.50 6.56
C ASP A 229 -0.14 -20.58 5.51
N SER A 230 0.67 -21.63 5.54
CA SER A 230 0.56 -22.79 4.64
C SER A 230 -0.83 -23.43 4.66
N ALA A 231 -1.56 -23.41 5.78
CA ALA A 231 -2.91 -23.98 5.86
C ALA A 231 -3.92 -23.24 4.97
N MET A 232 -3.73 -21.93 4.79
CA MET A 232 -4.65 -21.09 4.02
C MET A 232 -4.50 -21.31 2.50
N ILE A 233 -3.26 -21.45 2.04
CA ILE A 233 -2.95 -21.63 0.62
C ILE A 233 -3.07 -23.09 0.20
N ASN A 234 -2.59 -24.05 1.01
CA ASN A 234 -2.63 -25.47 0.65
C ASN A 234 -4.06 -26.02 0.54
N ASN A 235 -4.98 -25.54 1.38
CA ASN A 235 -6.37 -25.98 1.34
C ASN A 235 -7.13 -25.50 0.09
N SER A 236 -6.75 -24.34 -0.45
CA SER A 236 -7.52 -23.70 -1.52
C SER A 236 -6.84 -23.75 -2.89
N ARG A 237 -5.50 -23.82 -3.00
CA ARG A 237 -4.70 -23.66 -4.24
C ARG A 237 -4.95 -22.35 -5.04
N ASN A 238 -6.08 -21.69 -4.83
CA ASN A 238 -6.53 -20.43 -5.41
C ASN A 238 -7.41 -19.66 -4.41
N LEU A 239 -6.79 -19.07 -3.39
CA LEU A 239 -7.50 -18.29 -2.38
C LEU A 239 -8.26 -17.12 -3.04
N ASN A 240 -9.58 -17.26 -3.06
CA ASN A 240 -10.51 -16.26 -3.56
C ASN A 240 -11.38 -15.80 -2.39
N ILE A 241 -10.97 -14.71 -1.75
CA ILE A 241 -11.75 -14.10 -0.67
C ILE A 241 -13.01 -13.48 -1.28
N GLN A 242 -14.16 -13.79 -0.69
CA GLN A 242 -15.47 -13.36 -1.13
C GLN A 242 -16.24 -12.78 0.04
N LEU A 243 -17.04 -11.78 -0.26
CA LEU A 243 -17.97 -11.19 0.69
C LEU A 243 -19.33 -11.12 0.01
N LYS A 244 -20.31 -11.74 0.65
CA LYS A 244 -21.69 -11.83 0.19
C LYS A 244 -22.59 -11.07 1.15
N TRP A 245 -23.47 -10.27 0.59
CA TRP A 245 -24.50 -9.56 1.34
C TRP A 245 -25.75 -10.42 1.40
N LYS A 246 -26.19 -10.73 2.62
CA LYS A 246 -27.49 -11.39 2.83
C LYS A 246 -28.64 -10.39 2.62
N ARG A 247 -28.42 -9.13 3.01
CA ARG A 247 -29.30 -7.99 2.72
C ARG A 247 -28.46 -6.88 2.08
N PRO A 248 -28.89 -6.29 0.94
CA PRO A 248 -28.14 -5.22 0.30
C PRO A 248 -28.08 -4.01 1.23
N PRO A 249 -26.90 -3.40 1.45
CA PRO A 249 -26.82 -2.16 2.21
C PRO A 249 -27.64 -1.06 1.52
N GLU A 250 -28.31 -0.22 2.29
CA GLU A 250 -28.91 1.01 1.77
C GLU A 250 -27.81 1.91 1.20
N ASN A 251 -28.09 2.59 0.09
CA ASN A 251 -27.15 3.53 -0.51
C ASN A 251 -27.11 4.80 0.35
N GLU A 252 -26.27 4.80 1.37
CA GLU A 252 -26.00 6.00 2.16
C GLU A 252 -24.84 6.78 1.55
N ALA A 253 -24.95 8.11 1.58
CA ALA A 253 -23.83 8.97 1.24
C ALA A 253 -22.69 8.73 2.24
N PRO A 254 -21.43 8.59 1.78
CA PRO A 254 -20.33 8.42 2.69
C PRO A 254 -20.22 9.63 3.64
N PRO A 255 -19.88 9.42 4.92
CA PRO A 255 -19.72 10.52 5.85
C PRO A 255 -18.59 11.44 5.39
N VAL A 256 -18.79 12.75 5.52
CA VAL A 256 -17.75 13.74 5.19
C VAL A 256 -16.57 13.53 6.15
N PRO A 257 -15.34 13.34 5.65
CA PRO A 257 -14.19 13.10 6.52
C PRO A 257 -13.83 14.37 7.31
N PHE A 258 -13.22 14.19 8.49
CA PHE A 258 -12.82 15.28 9.39
C PHE A 258 -11.90 16.31 8.74
N LEU A 259 -11.04 15.85 7.84
CA LEU A 259 -10.16 16.70 7.05
C LEU A 259 -10.37 16.35 5.58
N HIS A 260 -10.80 17.31 4.78
CA HIS A 260 -10.83 17.18 3.33
C HIS A 260 -10.25 18.42 2.68
N ALA A 261 -9.79 18.24 1.44
CA ALA A 261 -9.29 19.31 0.61
C ALA A 261 -9.98 19.27 -0.75
N GLN A 262 -10.22 20.45 -1.31
CA GLN A 262 -10.71 20.61 -2.67
C GLN A 262 -9.74 21.51 -3.42
N ARG A 263 -9.45 21.15 -4.66
CA ARG A 263 -8.63 21.95 -5.56
C ARG A 263 -9.39 22.20 -6.85
N TYR A 264 -9.37 23.43 -7.32
CA TYR A 264 -9.94 23.80 -8.61
C TYR A 264 -9.14 24.92 -9.25
N VAL A 265 -9.28 25.03 -10.56
CA VAL A 265 -8.71 26.12 -11.35
C VAL A 265 -9.84 27.12 -11.61
N SER A 266 -9.56 28.40 -11.37
CA SER A 266 -10.46 29.51 -11.65
C SER A 266 -9.78 30.53 -12.57
N GLY A 267 -10.58 31.42 -13.17
CA GLY A 267 -10.09 32.46 -14.06
C GLY A 267 -9.66 31.98 -15.44
N TYR A 268 -8.99 32.84 -16.21
CA TYR A 268 -8.65 32.58 -17.62
C TYR A 268 -7.31 33.22 -18.03
N GLY A 269 -6.65 32.56 -18.99
CA GLY A 269 -5.38 33.02 -19.55
C GLY A 269 -4.21 32.98 -18.57
N LEU A 270 -3.08 33.56 -18.97
CA LEU A 270 -1.84 33.55 -18.19
C LEU A 270 -1.81 34.59 -17.06
N GLN A 271 -2.68 35.61 -17.09
CA GLN A 271 -2.67 36.72 -16.14
C GLN A 271 -3.71 36.59 -15.02
N LYS A 272 -4.87 35.98 -15.30
CA LYS A 272 -5.98 35.83 -14.34
C LYS A 272 -6.26 34.38 -13.97
N GLY A 273 -5.42 33.45 -14.43
CA GLY A 273 -5.52 32.04 -14.05
C GLY A 273 -5.16 31.88 -12.57
N GLU A 274 -6.06 31.27 -11.82
CA GLU A 274 -5.94 31.07 -10.38
C GLU A 274 -6.04 29.59 -10.06
N LEU A 275 -5.24 29.16 -9.08
CA LEU A 275 -5.25 27.81 -8.55
C LEU A 275 -5.67 27.88 -7.09
N SER A 276 -6.90 27.44 -6.80
CA SER A 276 -7.45 27.50 -5.46
C SER A 276 -7.40 26.12 -4.81
N THR A 277 -6.76 26.04 -3.65
CA THR A 277 -6.74 24.85 -2.79
C THR A 277 -7.40 25.19 -1.46
N LEU A 278 -8.58 24.62 -1.23
CA LEU A 278 -9.38 24.81 -0.02
C LEU A 278 -9.16 23.62 0.92
N LEU A 279 -8.87 23.88 2.19
CA LEU A 279 -8.75 22.86 3.23
C LEU A 279 -9.84 23.08 4.28
N TYR A 280 -10.55 22.00 4.60
CA TYR A 280 -11.67 22.02 5.53
C TYR A 280 -11.37 21.08 6.70
N ASN A 281 -11.45 21.61 7.92
CA ASN A 281 -11.46 20.82 9.14
C ASN A 281 -12.88 20.84 9.73
N THR A 282 -13.58 19.71 9.62
CA THR A 282 -14.95 19.52 10.14
C THR A 282 -14.98 18.89 11.54
N HIS A 283 -13.82 18.70 12.18
CA HIS A 283 -13.79 18.13 13.53
C HIS A 283 -14.29 19.16 14.58
N PRO A 284 -15.20 18.77 15.50
CA PRO A 284 -15.88 19.71 16.39
C PRO A 284 -14.96 20.43 17.39
N TYR A 285 -13.93 19.74 17.92
CA TYR A 285 -13.13 20.27 19.04
C TYR A 285 -11.61 20.28 18.81
N ARG A 286 -11.11 19.81 17.67
CA ARG A 286 -9.68 19.54 17.46
C ARG A 286 -9.17 20.27 16.24
N ALA A 287 -8.07 21.01 16.42
CA ALA A 287 -7.28 21.53 15.32
C ALA A 287 -6.24 20.49 14.89
N PHE A 288 -6.06 20.32 13.58
CA PHE A 288 -5.02 19.46 13.02
C PHE A 288 -3.89 20.30 12.44
N PRO A 289 -2.62 20.03 12.78
CA PRO A 289 -1.50 20.61 12.05
C PRO A 289 -1.45 19.99 10.65
N VAL A 290 -1.43 20.84 9.61
CA VAL A 290 -1.40 20.41 8.21
C VAL A 290 -0.17 21.00 7.53
N LEU A 291 0.59 20.14 6.86
CA LEU A 291 1.65 20.54 5.93
C LEU A 291 1.11 20.35 4.51
N LEU A 292 0.96 21.45 3.76
CA LEU A 292 0.51 21.42 2.38
C LEU A 292 1.73 21.39 1.45
N LEU A 293 1.83 20.35 0.64
CA LEU A 293 2.76 20.27 -0.49
C LEU A 293 1.95 20.26 -1.78
N ASP A 294 2.15 21.26 -2.64
CA ASP A 294 1.49 21.33 -3.94
C ASP A 294 2.46 20.95 -5.06
N THR A 295 2.10 19.92 -5.83
CA THR A 295 2.80 19.53 -7.05
C THR A 295 2.10 20.17 -8.25
N VAL A 296 2.83 21.03 -8.95
CA VAL A 296 2.31 21.81 -10.07
C VAL A 296 2.87 21.28 -11.38
N PRO A 297 2.04 21.06 -12.42
CA PRO A 297 2.51 20.67 -13.74
C PRO A 297 3.60 21.61 -14.27
N TRP A 298 4.60 21.04 -14.95
CA TRP A 298 5.79 21.77 -15.42
C TRP A 298 5.50 22.94 -16.37
N TYR A 299 4.36 22.91 -17.06
CA TYR A 299 3.93 23.97 -17.96
C TYR A 299 3.22 25.14 -17.25
N LEU A 300 2.87 24.99 -15.96
CA LEU A 300 2.30 26.06 -15.15
C LEU A 300 3.41 26.77 -14.38
N ARG A 301 3.54 28.08 -14.60
CA ARG A 301 4.46 28.94 -13.86
C ARG A 301 3.70 29.66 -12.77
N LEU A 302 3.91 29.26 -11.52
CA LEU A 302 3.37 29.98 -10.37
C LEU A 302 4.35 31.05 -9.90
N TYR A 303 3.82 32.19 -9.50
CA TYR A 303 4.58 33.27 -8.92
C TYR A 303 4.35 33.30 -7.41
N VAL A 304 5.40 33.13 -6.61
CA VAL A 304 5.27 33.12 -5.14
C VAL A 304 4.67 34.42 -4.61
N HIS A 305 4.93 35.55 -5.27
CA HIS A 305 4.35 36.84 -4.88
C HIS A 305 2.84 36.95 -5.07
N THR A 306 2.20 36.01 -5.78
CA THR A 306 0.74 35.95 -5.95
C THR A 306 0.09 34.95 -4.99
N LEU A 307 0.85 34.34 -4.07
CA LEU A 307 0.32 33.42 -3.08
C LEU A 307 -0.49 34.19 -2.04
N THR A 308 -1.79 33.89 -1.97
CA THR A 308 -2.69 34.39 -0.92
C THR A 308 -3.09 33.23 -0.01
N ILE A 309 -2.95 33.42 1.30
CA ILE A 309 -3.34 32.41 2.29
C ILE A 309 -4.45 33.00 3.13
N THR A 310 -5.66 32.45 3.02
CA THR A 310 -6.80 32.87 3.84
C THR A 310 -7.15 31.80 4.86
N SER A 311 -7.25 32.18 6.13
CA SER A 311 -7.66 31.31 7.22
C SER A 311 -8.80 31.97 8.00
N LYS A 312 -9.95 31.30 8.08
CA LYS A 312 -11.17 31.82 8.74
C LYS A 312 -11.52 33.25 8.30
N GLY A 313 -11.39 33.54 7.01
CA GLY A 313 -11.67 34.85 6.41
C GLY A 313 -10.60 35.93 6.65
N LYS A 314 -9.47 35.60 7.31
CA LYS A 314 -8.34 36.51 7.49
C LYS A 314 -7.20 36.13 6.55
N GLU A 315 -6.67 37.12 5.85
CA GLU A 315 -5.47 36.96 5.03
C GLU A 315 -4.22 36.87 5.91
N ASN A 316 -3.39 35.86 5.65
CA ASN A 316 -2.11 35.63 6.30
C ASN A 316 -1.02 35.85 5.27
N LYS A 317 0.05 36.55 5.68
CA LYS A 317 1.24 36.66 4.85
C LYS A 317 2.01 35.34 4.90
N PRO A 318 2.48 34.83 3.74
CA PRO A 318 3.24 33.59 3.67
C PRO A 318 4.58 33.65 4.40
#